data_AF-A0AA35YE62-F1
#
_entry.id   AF-A0AA35YE62-F1
#
_cell.length_a   1.000
_cell.length_b   1.000
_cell.length_c   1.000
_cell.angle_alpha   90.00
_cell.angle_beta   90.00
_cell.angle_gamma   90.00
#
_symmetry.space_group_name_H-M   'P 1'
#
loop_
_entity.id
_entity.type
_entity.pdbx_description
1 polymer ?
#
loop_
_entity_poly.entity_id
_entity_poly.type
_entity_poly.pdbx_seq_one_letter_code
_entity_poly.pdbx_strand_id
1 'polypeptide(L)'
;MASDCESDNSYDSDDLCDEIEENKEIQTLLLCGIAVKGLLLTKKSKNVRRRRRSSTCTGSMLINEILNDHESRCYKLFRLEVPVFNMLCRDLVAHYGLKKSRRVSIEESLGIFLLYLAHGCGNRLVQEFFNHSGEIVHRHFHKVLDVVVNLSKDIIKPKANYNEAIPEHILNNPRYYPYFKVVT
;
A
#
# COMPACT_ATOMS: atom_id res chain seq x y z
N MET A 1 62.48 -49.45 61.46
CA MET A 1 61.54 -48.74 62.36
C MET A 1 61.07 -47.51 61.63
N ALA A 2 59.77 -47.42 61.41
CA ALA A 2 59.11 -46.30 60.75
C ALA A 2 59.04 -45.10 61.71
N SER A 3 59.14 -43.89 61.17
CA SER A 3 58.32 -42.71 61.51
C SER A 3 59.03 -41.46 61.01
N ASP A 4 58.76 -41.06 59.76
CA ASP A 4 58.82 -39.63 59.41
C ASP A 4 57.38 -39.18 59.20
N CYS A 5 56.99 -38.29 60.10
CA CYS A 5 55.67 -37.69 60.21
C CYS A 5 55.52 -36.60 59.14
N GLU A 6 54.33 -36.54 58.55
CA GLU A 6 53.84 -35.48 57.67
C GLU A 6 53.96 -34.08 58.30
N SER A 7 54.27 -33.08 57.48
CA SER A 7 53.37 -31.97 57.09
C SER A 7 54.22 -30.77 56.69
N ASP A 8 54.09 -30.24 55.48
CA ASP A 8 52.95 -29.39 55.13
C ASP A 8 53.03 -28.95 53.67
N ASN A 9 51.86 -29.04 53.04
CA ASN A 9 51.59 -28.47 51.73
C ASN A 9 51.53 -26.94 51.82
N SER A 10 52.18 -26.23 50.90
CA SER A 10 51.58 -25.03 50.33
C SER A 10 51.44 -25.25 48.83
N TYR A 11 50.27 -25.73 48.43
CA TYR A 11 49.86 -25.73 47.02
C TYR A 11 49.67 -24.27 46.59
N ASP A 12 50.57 -23.79 45.73
CA ASP A 12 50.37 -22.56 44.97
C ASP A 12 49.12 -22.73 44.10
N SER A 13 48.11 -21.91 44.38
CA SER A 13 46.83 -21.86 43.64
C SER A 13 46.84 -20.80 42.53
N ASP A 14 47.98 -20.16 42.28
CA ASP A 14 48.07 -18.97 41.43
C ASP A 14 48.29 -19.30 39.95
N ASP A 15 48.89 -20.45 39.62
CA ASP A 15 49.22 -20.85 38.23
C ASP A 15 48.02 -21.38 37.41
N LEU A 16 46.88 -21.68 38.04
CA LEU A 16 45.68 -22.19 37.33
C LEU A 16 44.71 -21.07 36.91
N CYS A 17 44.90 -19.85 37.42
CA CYS A 17 44.02 -18.72 37.13
C CYS A 17 44.37 -18.05 35.78
N ASP A 18 45.65 -17.94 35.45
CA ASP A 18 46.11 -17.24 34.24
C ASP A 18 45.74 -17.97 32.93
N GLU A 19 45.80 -19.32 32.89
CA GLU A 19 45.35 -20.09 31.72
C GLU A 19 43.81 -20.10 31.56
N ILE A 20 43.06 -19.88 32.64
CA ILE A 20 41.59 -19.75 32.60
C ILE A 20 41.18 -18.33 32.16
N GLU A 21 41.97 -17.31 32.50
CA GLU A 21 41.76 -15.92 32.11
C GLU A 21 41.99 -15.72 30.60
N GLU A 22 43.08 -16.27 30.04
CA GLU A 22 43.33 -16.25 28.59
C GLU A 22 42.21 -16.93 27.78
N ASN A 23 41.68 -18.04 28.30
CA ASN A 23 40.55 -18.74 27.66
C ASN A 23 39.26 -17.91 27.68
N LYS A 24 39.01 -17.11 28.71
CA LYS A 24 37.86 -16.18 28.77
C LYS A 24 38.04 -15.02 27.80
N GLU A 25 39.25 -14.48 27.67
CA GLU A 25 39.55 -13.43 26.69
C GLU A 25 39.41 -13.94 25.25
N ILE A 26 39.96 -15.11 24.94
CA ILE A 26 39.82 -15.76 23.63
C ILE A 26 38.35 -16.08 23.32
N GLN A 27 37.59 -16.59 24.30
CA GLN A 27 36.15 -16.82 24.13
C GLN A 27 35.37 -15.52 23.93
N THR A 28 35.73 -14.46 24.66
CA THR A 28 35.11 -13.14 24.52
C THR A 28 35.41 -12.55 23.14
N LEU A 29 36.65 -12.65 22.66
CA LEU A 29 37.06 -12.24 21.32
C LEU A 29 36.32 -13.03 20.23
N LEU A 30 36.15 -14.35 20.42
CA LEU A 30 35.39 -15.21 19.51
C LEU A 30 33.90 -14.79 19.44
N LEU A 31 33.27 -14.54 20.60
CA LEU A 31 31.90 -14.07 20.70
C LEU A 31 31.72 -12.69 20.04
N CYS A 32 32.64 -11.75 20.28
CA CYS A 32 32.67 -10.45 19.63
C CYS A 32 32.82 -10.60 18.10
N GLY A 33 33.68 -11.50 17.64
CA GLY A 33 33.86 -11.82 16.22
C GLY A 33 32.58 -12.34 15.55
N ILE A 34 31.86 -13.25 16.22
CA ILE A 34 30.56 -13.76 15.74
C ILE A 34 29.52 -12.64 15.69
N ALA A 35 29.44 -11.80 16.72
CA ALA A 35 28.50 -10.68 16.77
C ALA A 35 28.76 -9.65 15.65
N VAL A 36 30.03 -9.27 15.43
CA VAL A 36 30.43 -8.36 14.35
C VAL A 36 30.14 -8.96 12.98
N LYS A 37 30.45 -10.25 12.77
CA LYS A 37 30.13 -10.96 11.53
C LYS A 37 28.63 -11.00 11.28
N GLY A 38 27.82 -11.25 12.32
CA GLY A 38 26.35 -11.14 12.26
C GLY A 38 25.88 -9.72 11.89
N LEU A 39 26.49 -8.69 12.47
CA LEU A 39 26.19 -7.29 12.16
C LEU A 39 26.53 -6.94 10.70
N LEU A 40 27.67 -7.41 10.19
CA LEU A 40 28.10 -7.19 8.81
C LEU A 40 27.21 -7.94 7.80
N LEU A 41 26.81 -9.17 8.10
CA LEU A 41 25.87 -9.95 7.29
C LEU A 41 24.48 -9.29 7.25
N THR A 42 23.97 -8.81 8.39
CA THR A 42 22.69 -8.10 8.43
C THR A 42 22.77 -6.76 7.71
N LYS A 43 23.88 -6.01 7.79
CA LYS A 43 24.11 -4.77 7.03
C LYS A 43 24.20 -5.02 5.52
N LYS A 44 24.90 -6.08 5.10
CA LYS A 44 24.97 -6.54 3.70
C LYS A 44 23.59 -6.97 3.19
N SER A 45 22.80 -7.68 4.01
CA SER A 45 21.43 -8.08 3.70
C SER A 45 20.45 -6.89 3.64
N LYS A 46 20.59 -5.90 4.53
CA LYS A 46 19.83 -4.63 4.48
C LYS A 46 20.14 -3.80 3.22
N ASN A 47 21.33 -3.92 2.66
CA ASN A 47 21.71 -3.27 1.40
C ASN A 47 21.17 -4.00 0.15
N VAL A 48 20.76 -5.26 0.27
CA VAL A 48 19.98 -5.93 -0.78
C VAL A 48 18.54 -5.46 -0.63
N ARG A 49 18.20 -4.37 -1.33
CA ARG A 49 16.81 -3.92 -1.46
C ARG A 49 16.02 -5.03 -2.16
N ARG A 50 15.38 -5.92 -1.40
CA ARG A 50 14.45 -6.90 -1.94
C ARG A 50 13.31 -6.14 -2.62
N ARG A 51 12.97 -6.54 -3.85
CA ARG A 51 11.76 -6.03 -4.51
C ARG A 51 10.58 -6.36 -3.60
N ARG A 52 10.00 -5.35 -2.95
CA ARG A 52 8.83 -5.52 -2.06
C ARG A 52 7.60 -6.07 -2.81
N ARG A 53 7.61 -5.98 -4.14
CA ARG A 53 6.52 -6.33 -5.04
C ARG A 53 6.99 -7.33 -6.07
N SER A 54 7.14 -8.57 -5.63
CA SER A 54 7.62 -9.68 -6.46
C SER A 54 6.54 -10.72 -6.73
N SER A 55 5.28 -10.47 -6.36
CA SER A 55 4.20 -11.41 -6.68
C SER A 55 4.06 -11.55 -8.18
N THR A 56 3.87 -12.79 -8.62
CA THR A 56 3.56 -13.13 -10.03
C THR A 56 2.20 -12.58 -10.44
N CYS A 57 1.27 -12.46 -9.48
CA CYS A 57 -0.02 -11.80 -9.69
C CYS A 57 0.19 -10.28 -9.80
N THR A 58 -0.04 -9.75 -10.99
CA THR A 58 -0.05 -8.31 -11.26
C THR A 58 -1.47 -7.77 -11.10
N GLY A 59 -1.63 -6.46 -10.87
CA GLY A 59 -2.97 -5.89 -10.79
C GLY A 59 -3.81 -6.08 -12.06
N SER A 60 -3.21 -6.26 -13.23
CA SER A 60 -3.92 -6.66 -14.46
C SER A 60 -4.52 -8.08 -14.37
N MET A 61 -3.81 -9.03 -13.75
CA MET A 61 -4.32 -10.39 -13.54
C MET A 61 -5.46 -10.38 -12.52
N LEU A 62 -5.33 -9.56 -11.47
CA LEU A 62 -6.38 -9.35 -10.47
C LEU A 62 -7.66 -8.80 -11.11
N ILE A 63 -7.56 -7.78 -11.95
CA ILE A 63 -8.73 -7.27 -12.68
C ILE A 63 -9.36 -8.36 -13.53
N ASN A 64 -8.55 -9.11 -14.28
CA ASN A 64 -9.05 -10.20 -15.11
C ASN A 64 -9.79 -11.26 -14.27
N GLU A 65 -9.27 -11.59 -13.08
CA GLU A 65 -9.93 -12.48 -12.14
C GLU A 65 -11.26 -11.89 -11.65
N ILE A 66 -11.29 -10.62 -11.23
CA ILE A 66 -12.51 -9.96 -10.72
C ILE A 66 -13.61 -9.89 -11.78
N LEU A 67 -13.25 -9.67 -13.05
CA LEU A 67 -14.21 -9.49 -14.14
C LEU A 67 -14.69 -10.80 -14.77
N ASN A 68 -13.91 -11.89 -14.69
CA ASN A 68 -14.24 -13.16 -15.35
C ASN A 68 -14.54 -14.33 -14.40
N ASP A 69 -14.34 -14.17 -13.10
CA ASP A 69 -14.69 -15.19 -12.10
C ASP A 69 -16.19 -15.09 -11.75
N HIS A 70 -16.56 -15.02 -10.48
CA HIS A 70 -17.95 -14.93 -10.07
C HIS A 70 -18.49 -13.50 -10.24
N GLU A 71 -19.66 -13.37 -10.89
CA GLU A 71 -20.36 -12.10 -11.16
C GLU A 71 -20.47 -11.16 -9.93
N SER A 72 -20.59 -11.73 -8.72
CA SER A 72 -20.73 -10.96 -7.48
C SER A 72 -19.43 -10.30 -7.01
N ARG A 73 -18.25 -10.73 -7.47
CA ARG A 73 -16.96 -10.19 -7.00
C ARG A 73 -16.75 -8.75 -7.43
N CYS A 74 -17.03 -8.45 -8.69
CA CYS A 74 -16.95 -7.09 -9.21
C CYS A 74 -17.85 -6.16 -8.39
N TYR A 75 -19.09 -6.57 -8.10
CA TYR A 75 -19.99 -5.77 -7.28
C TYR A 75 -19.51 -5.61 -5.83
N LYS A 76 -19.00 -6.68 -5.21
CA LYS A 76 -18.48 -6.64 -3.84
C LYS A 76 -17.29 -5.69 -3.68
N LEU A 77 -16.39 -5.65 -4.68
CA LEU A 77 -15.15 -4.88 -4.62
C LEU A 77 -15.28 -3.46 -5.18
N PHE A 78 -16.08 -3.29 -6.23
CA PHE A 78 -16.16 -2.03 -6.98
C PHE A 78 -17.53 -1.36 -6.93
N ARG A 79 -18.54 -2.01 -6.32
CA ARG A 79 -19.95 -1.56 -6.29
C ARG A 79 -20.57 -1.36 -7.68
N LEU A 80 -20.00 -2.02 -8.68
CA LEU A 80 -20.49 -2.04 -10.05
C LEU A 80 -20.60 -3.48 -10.53
N GLU A 81 -21.62 -3.75 -11.33
CA GLU A 81 -21.69 -4.98 -12.12
C GLU A 81 -20.69 -4.93 -13.27
N VAL A 82 -20.23 -6.11 -13.72
CA VAL A 82 -19.22 -6.23 -14.79
C VAL A 82 -19.61 -5.47 -16.07
N PRO A 83 -20.86 -5.52 -16.57
CA PRO A 83 -21.24 -4.76 -17.77
C PRO A 83 -21.10 -3.26 -17.58
N VAL A 84 -21.51 -2.74 -16.41
CA VAL A 84 -21.44 -1.31 -16.09
C VAL A 84 -19.98 -0.85 -15.95
N PHE A 85 -19.14 -1.66 -15.30
CA PHE A 85 -17.71 -1.39 -15.21
C PHE A 85 -17.07 -1.26 -16.59
N ASN A 86 -17.36 -2.20 -17.50
CA ASN A 86 -16.81 -2.19 -18.85
C ASN A 86 -17.32 -1.01 -19.69
N MET A 87 -18.60 -0.66 -19.54
CA MET A 87 -19.17 0.51 -20.19
C MET A 87 -18.50 1.80 -19.71
N LEU A 88 -18.32 1.95 -18.40
CA LEU A 88 -17.63 3.09 -17.81
C LEU A 88 -16.18 3.20 -18.31
N CYS A 89 -15.43 2.09 -18.38
CA CYS A 89 -14.09 2.08 -18.97
C CYS A 89 -14.09 2.63 -20.41
N ARG A 90 -15.05 2.20 -21.24
CA ARG A 90 -15.15 2.65 -22.64
C ARG A 90 -15.48 4.13 -22.72
N ASP A 91 -16.45 4.60 -21.95
CA ASP A 91 -16.88 6.00 -21.95
C ASP A 91 -15.76 6.94 -21.49
N LEU A 92 -15.06 6.58 -20.41
CA LEU A 92 -13.93 7.36 -19.89
C LEU A 92 -12.79 7.48 -20.90
N VAL A 93 -12.55 6.44 -21.71
CA VAL A 93 -11.54 6.47 -22.78
C VAL A 93 -12.02 7.30 -23.97
N ALA A 94 -13.25 7.07 -24.42
CA ALA A 94 -13.79 7.67 -25.64
C ALA A 94 -14.07 9.17 -25.51
N HIS A 95 -14.64 9.58 -24.37
CA HIS A 95 -15.20 10.93 -24.21
C HIS A 95 -14.42 11.80 -23.22
N TYR A 96 -13.72 11.18 -22.25
CA TYR A 96 -13.10 11.92 -21.15
C TYR A 96 -11.56 11.82 -21.11
N GLY A 97 -10.97 11.12 -22.08
CA GLY A 97 -9.52 11.12 -22.31
C GLY A 97 -8.71 10.27 -21.34
N LEU A 98 -9.31 9.26 -20.70
CA LEU A 98 -8.57 8.30 -19.88
C LEU A 98 -7.62 7.48 -20.76
N LYS A 99 -6.32 7.51 -20.43
CA LYS A 99 -5.26 6.83 -21.20
C LYS A 99 -4.60 5.73 -20.39
N LYS A 100 -4.33 4.58 -21.01
CA LYS A 100 -3.52 3.52 -20.40
C LYS A 100 -2.08 3.98 -20.20
N SER A 101 -1.37 3.36 -19.27
CA SER A 101 0.07 3.54 -19.11
C SER A 101 0.80 2.26 -19.54
N ARG A 102 2.14 2.31 -19.55
CA ARG A 102 2.95 1.12 -19.87
C ARG A 102 2.73 -0.05 -18.90
N ARG A 103 2.39 0.22 -17.63
CA ARG A 103 2.37 -0.77 -16.54
C ARG A 103 1.00 -0.98 -15.89
N VAL A 104 0.03 -0.13 -16.21
CA VAL A 104 -1.32 -0.13 -15.60
C VAL A 104 -2.32 0.10 -16.72
N SER A 105 -3.28 -0.82 -16.85
CA SER A 105 -4.34 -0.76 -17.86
C SER A 105 -5.41 0.29 -17.49
N ILE A 106 -6.41 0.45 -18.35
CA ILE A 106 -7.56 1.33 -18.08
C ILE A 106 -8.38 0.76 -16.92
N GLU A 107 -8.71 -0.52 -17.03
CA GLU A 107 -9.51 -1.29 -16.08
C GLU A 107 -8.83 -1.32 -14.71
N GLU A 108 -7.51 -1.50 -14.68
CA GLU A 108 -6.74 -1.46 -13.43
C GLU A 108 -6.72 -0.06 -12.81
N SER A 109 -6.59 0.99 -13.61
CA SER A 109 -6.67 2.37 -13.12
C SER A 109 -8.05 2.66 -12.52
N LEU A 110 -9.12 2.24 -13.22
CA LEU A 110 -10.49 2.40 -12.74
C LEU A 110 -10.75 1.54 -11.48
N GLY A 111 -10.25 0.31 -11.46
CA GLY A 111 -10.36 -0.58 -10.30
C GLY A 111 -9.66 -0.03 -9.06
N ILE A 112 -8.48 0.58 -9.21
CA ILE A 112 -7.81 1.32 -8.13
C ILE A 112 -8.75 2.38 -7.57
N PHE A 113 -9.31 3.23 -8.44
CA PHE A 113 -10.20 4.32 -8.05
C PHE A 113 -11.47 3.81 -7.34
N LEU A 114 -12.13 2.81 -7.91
CA LEU A 114 -13.36 2.26 -7.35
C LEU A 114 -13.13 1.55 -6.03
N LEU A 115 -12.00 0.86 -5.83
CA LEU A 115 -11.69 0.21 -4.55
C LEU A 115 -11.54 1.24 -3.42
N TYR A 116 -10.94 2.40 -3.71
CA TYR A 116 -10.89 3.52 -2.76
C TYR A 116 -12.29 3.98 -2.34
N LEU A 117 -13.17 4.22 -3.31
CA LEU A 117 -14.52 4.74 -3.04
C LEU A 117 -15.44 3.70 -2.40
N ALA A 118 -15.39 2.45 -2.87
CA ALA A 118 -16.25 1.36 -2.43
C ALA A 118 -16.05 0.98 -0.96
N HIS A 119 -14.84 1.16 -0.45
CA HIS A 119 -14.44 0.70 0.88
C HIS A 119 -13.82 1.78 1.77
N GLY A 120 -13.65 3.02 1.28
CA GLY A 120 -12.98 4.10 2.03
C GLY A 120 -11.55 3.73 2.45
N CYS A 121 -10.87 2.89 1.66
CA CYS A 121 -9.60 2.30 2.07
C CYS A 121 -8.42 3.25 1.83
N GLY A 122 -7.36 3.09 2.63
CA GLY A 122 -6.14 3.88 2.49
C GLY A 122 -5.18 3.35 1.41
N ASN A 123 -4.25 4.19 0.98
CA ASN A 123 -3.25 3.86 -0.06
C ASN A 123 -2.50 2.56 0.22
N ARG A 124 -2.16 2.29 1.48
CA ARG A 124 -1.43 1.08 1.87
C ARG A 124 -2.19 -0.21 1.52
N LEU A 125 -3.51 -0.24 1.70
CA LEU A 125 -4.31 -1.43 1.37
C LEU A 125 -4.33 -1.66 -0.13
N VAL A 126 -4.55 -0.59 -0.90
CA VAL A 126 -4.61 -0.65 -2.36
C VAL A 126 -3.26 -1.05 -2.96
N GLN A 127 -2.14 -0.62 -2.35
CA GLN A 127 -0.79 -1.05 -2.73
C GLN A 127 -0.59 -2.55 -2.61
N GLU A 128 -1.09 -3.17 -1.53
CA GLU A 128 -1.01 -4.62 -1.32
C GLU A 128 -1.94 -5.35 -2.29
N PHE A 129 -3.16 -4.85 -2.45
CA PHE A 129 -4.18 -5.48 -3.30
C PHE A 129 -3.76 -5.53 -4.77
N PHE A 130 -3.33 -4.40 -5.35
CA PHE A 130 -2.91 -4.32 -6.74
C PHE A 130 -1.42 -4.61 -6.96
N ASN A 131 -0.66 -4.84 -5.88
CA ASN A 131 0.79 -5.01 -5.92
C ASN A 131 1.50 -3.88 -6.70
N HIS A 132 1.13 -2.62 -6.40
CA HIS A 132 1.72 -1.42 -6.99
C HIS A 132 2.30 -0.47 -5.95
N SER A 133 3.27 0.37 -6.35
CA SER A 133 3.79 1.42 -5.48
C SER A 133 2.73 2.43 -5.09
N GLY A 134 2.86 2.99 -3.89
CA GLY A 134 1.95 4.04 -3.44
C GLY A 134 1.95 5.23 -4.37
N GLU A 135 3.08 5.50 -5.03
CA GLU A 135 3.19 6.48 -6.11
C GLU A 135 2.30 6.10 -7.31
N ILE A 136 2.37 4.86 -7.80
CA ILE A 136 1.51 4.39 -8.89
C ILE A 136 0.04 4.46 -8.48
N VAL A 137 -0.31 3.90 -7.31
CA VAL A 137 -1.68 3.90 -6.78
C VAL A 137 -2.22 5.32 -6.70
N HIS A 138 -1.48 6.23 -6.09
CA HIS A 138 -1.86 7.64 -5.97
C HIS A 138 -2.04 8.31 -7.34
N ARG A 139 -1.05 8.18 -8.22
CA ARG A 139 -1.10 8.79 -9.56
C ARG A 139 -2.30 8.30 -10.36
N HIS A 140 -2.59 7.01 -10.33
CA HIS A 140 -3.70 6.43 -11.09
C HIS A 140 -5.06 6.75 -10.47
N PHE A 141 -5.16 6.80 -9.14
CA PHE A 141 -6.35 7.31 -8.45
C PHE A 141 -6.68 8.73 -8.91
N HIS A 142 -5.73 9.66 -8.83
CA HIS A 142 -5.95 11.05 -9.21
C HIS A 142 -6.23 11.22 -10.70
N LYS A 143 -5.55 10.45 -11.56
CA LYS A 143 -5.80 10.45 -13.00
C LYS A 143 -7.25 10.09 -13.33
N VAL A 144 -7.81 9.08 -12.65
CA VAL A 144 -9.21 8.70 -12.85
C VAL A 144 -10.15 9.74 -12.22
N LEU A 145 -9.81 10.28 -11.04
CA LEU A 145 -10.57 11.35 -10.41
C LEU A 145 -10.76 12.56 -11.33
N ASP A 146 -9.69 13.03 -11.99
CA ASP A 146 -9.76 14.19 -12.89
C ASP A 146 -10.70 13.94 -14.08
N VAL A 147 -10.64 12.74 -14.65
CA VAL A 147 -11.51 12.30 -15.76
C VAL A 147 -12.96 12.18 -15.28
N VAL A 148 -13.19 11.61 -14.10
CA VAL A 148 -14.53 11.47 -13.50
C VAL A 148 -15.12 12.83 -13.13
N VAL A 149 -14.31 13.80 -12.70
CA VAL A 149 -14.75 15.19 -12.49
C VAL A 149 -15.17 15.86 -13.80
N ASN A 150 -14.60 15.47 -14.94
CA ASN A 150 -15.09 15.93 -16.24
C ASN A 150 -16.40 15.23 -16.63
N LEU A 151 -16.52 13.92 -16.38
CA LEU A 151 -17.78 13.19 -16.55
C LEU A 151 -18.91 13.74 -15.68
N SER A 152 -18.62 14.13 -14.43
CA SER A 152 -19.64 14.64 -13.51
C SER A 152 -20.27 15.93 -14.01
N LYS A 153 -19.55 16.75 -14.77
CA LYS A 153 -20.10 17.95 -15.42
C LYS A 153 -21.22 17.60 -16.38
N ASP A 154 -21.19 16.42 -17.01
CA ASP A 154 -22.22 15.94 -17.93
C ASP A 154 -23.40 15.25 -17.24
N ILE A 155 -23.12 14.50 -16.18
CA ILE A 155 -24.13 13.74 -15.43
C ILE A 155 -24.88 14.63 -14.43
N ILE A 156 -24.16 15.45 -13.67
CA ILE A 156 -24.69 16.23 -12.55
C ILE A 156 -25.04 17.63 -13.06
N LYS A 157 -26.12 17.71 -13.84
CA LYS A 157 -26.69 18.98 -14.32
C LYS A 157 -28.06 19.24 -13.68
N PRO A 158 -28.39 20.50 -13.37
CA PRO A 158 -29.75 20.89 -13.04
C PRO A 158 -30.70 20.52 -14.19
N LYS A 159 -31.96 20.19 -13.87
CA LYS A 159 -32.99 20.00 -14.90
C LYS A 159 -33.18 21.31 -15.69
N ALA A 160 -33.64 21.21 -16.94
CA ALA A 160 -33.90 22.40 -17.76
C ALA A 160 -34.86 23.40 -17.09
N ASN A 161 -35.84 22.90 -16.34
CA ASN A 161 -36.80 23.68 -15.57
C ASN A 161 -36.37 23.93 -14.11
N TYR A 162 -35.07 23.80 -13.78
CA TYR A 162 -34.59 23.95 -12.40
C TYR A 162 -35.00 25.30 -11.79
N ASN A 163 -34.91 26.38 -12.55
CA ASN A 163 -35.27 27.72 -12.09
C ASN A 163 -36.79 27.89 -11.90
N GLU A 164 -37.62 27.15 -12.66
CA GLU A 164 -39.09 27.15 -12.52
C GLU A 164 -39.55 26.33 -11.31
N ALA A 165 -38.72 25.38 -10.86
CA ALA A 165 -38.98 24.56 -9.68
C ALA A 165 -38.56 25.23 -8.36
N ILE A 166 -37.98 26.44 -8.39
CA ILE A 166 -37.61 27.17 -7.18
C ILE A 166 -38.88 27.73 -6.53
N PRO A 167 -39.19 27.39 -5.26
CA PRO A 167 -40.33 27.95 -4.56
C PRO A 167 -40.31 29.49 -4.51
N GLU A 168 -41.48 30.13 -4.62
CA GLU A 168 -41.61 31.60 -4.63
C GLU A 168 -40.96 32.28 -3.42
N HIS A 169 -41.03 31.66 -2.23
CA HIS A 169 -40.43 32.20 -1.01
C HIS A 169 -38.89 32.25 -1.04
N ILE A 170 -38.25 31.47 -1.91
CA ILE A 170 -36.79 31.51 -2.15
C ILE A 170 -36.50 32.52 -3.28
N LEU A 171 -37.28 32.51 -4.36
CA LEU A 171 -37.15 33.46 -5.48
C LEU A 171 -37.21 34.92 -4.99
N ASN A 172 -38.12 35.21 -4.07
CA ASN A 172 -38.34 36.55 -3.55
C ASN A 172 -37.38 36.91 -2.40
N ASN A 173 -36.51 36.00 -1.96
CA ASN A 173 -35.60 36.24 -0.86
C ASN A 173 -34.17 36.54 -1.37
N PRO A 174 -33.71 37.81 -1.32
CA PRO A 174 -32.40 38.18 -1.84
C PRO A 174 -31.23 37.54 -1.10
N ARG A 175 -31.44 37.04 0.13
CA ARG A 175 -30.42 36.31 0.89
C ARG A 175 -30.21 34.89 0.37
N TYR A 176 -31.27 34.22 -0.10
CA TYR A 176 -31.23 32.82 -0.50
C TYR A 176 -31.17 32.61 -2.02
N TYR A 177 -31.85 33.46 -2.79
CA TYR A 177 -31.89 33.37 -4.25
C TYR A 177 -30.52 33.22 -4.94
N PRO A 178 -29.43 33.92 -4.51
CA PRO A 178 -28.12 33.78 -5.14
C PRO A 178 -27.56 32.35 -5.16
N TYR A 179 -27.91 31.49 -4.20
CA TYR A 179 -27.44 30.10 -4.13
C TYR A 179 -28.19 29.16 -5.08
N PHE A 180 -29.37 29.56 -5.54
CA PHE A 180 -30.23 28.76 -6.44
C PHE A 180 -30.21 29.29 -7.87
N LYS A 181 -29.50 30.40 -8.14
CA LYS A 181 -29.32 30.88 -9.50
C LYS A 181 -28.22 30.05 -10.18
N VAL A 182 -28.60 29.26 -11.18
CA VAL A 182 -27.61 28.59 -12.05
C VAL A 182 -26.89 29.67 -12.86
N VAL A 183 -25.60 29.88 -12.59
CA VAL A 183 -24.74 30.74 -13.41
C VAL A 183 -24.53 29.99 -14.73
N THR A 184 -25.14 30.53 -15.79
CA THR A 184 -25.05 30.01 -17.15
C THR A 184 -23.80 30.54 -17.83
#